data_AF-A0A434IJN9-F1
#
_entry.id   AF-A0A434IJN9-F1
#
_cell.length_a   1.000
_cell.length_b   1.000
_cell.length_c   1.000
_cell.angle_alpha   90.00
_cell.angle_beta   90.00
_cell.angle_gamma   90.00
#
_symmetry.space_group_name_H-M   'P 1'
#
loop_
_entity.id
_entity.type
_entity.pdbx_description
1 polymer ?
#
loop_
_entity_poly.entity_id
_entity_poly.type
_entity_poly.pdbx_seq_one_letter_code
_entity_poly.pdbx_strand_id
1 'polypeptide(L)'
;MIRLDPATASSSAPPSVPAWAITSAGAPSDGDAAFRAGAALGALDTLARAQAAWAGAWRQRLAVRCAASSMRLAGRAEDAAALRDAWHLRPLRADPGPAGAVFGAWRQLARQPPAATPGRLGKILDQLGLHWDGAALADLCTQIEKLGVSQRSAPFDAAAIAAEVVAMRPDAEVFGWWLADLVLAQRLGWPQPLPLLMAQGFG
;
A
#
# COMPACT_ATOMS: atom_id res chain seq x y z
N MET A 1 24.23 -25.29 -2.78
CA MET A 1 23.55 -25.13 -4.08
C MET A 1 22.06 -24.98 -3.83
N ILE A 2 21.49 -23.79 -4.06
CA ILE A 2 20.03 -23.61 -4.03
C ILE A 2 19.50 -24.21 -5.33
N ARG A 3 18.80 -25.35 -5.26
CA ARG A 3 18.05 -25.86 -6.41
C ARG A 3 16.84 -24.95 -6.61
N LEU A 4 16.82 -24.21 -7.72
CA LEU A 4 15.60 -23.55 -8.19
C LEU A 4 14.71 -24.64 -8.79
N ASP A 5 13.50 -24.81 -8.27
CA ASP A 5 12.53 -25.72 -8.88
C ASP A 5 12.21 -25.26 -10.32
N PRO A 6 12.15 -26.16 -11.31
CA PRO A 6 11.88 -25.81 -12.70
C PRO A 6 10.48 -25.20 -12.91
N ALA A 7 9.54 -25.39 -11.98
CA ALA A 7 8.24 -24.71 -11.97
C ALA A 7 8.36 -23.18 -11.74
N THR A 8 9.49 -22.71 -11.20
CA THR A 8 9.76 -21.28 -10.98
C THR A 8 10.24 -20.55 -12.23
N ALA A 9 10.50 -21.28 -13.33
CA ALA A 9 11.08 -20.76 -14.57
C ALA A 9 10.05 -20.56 -15.71
N SER A 10 8.75 -20.50 -15.39
CA SER A 10 7.76 -20.13 -16.41
C SER A 10 7.86 -18.63 -16.69
N SER A 11 8.63 -18.27 -17.72
CA SER A 11 8.76 -16.93 -18.26
C SER A 11 7.53 -16.58 -19.10
N SER A 12 6.34 -16.53 -18.48
CA SER A 12 5.23 -15.81 -19.10
C SER A 12 5.52 -14.31 -18.99
N ALA A 13 5.29 -13.56 -20.07
CA ALA A 13 5.29 -12.11 -20.00
C ALA A 13 4.31 -11.67 -18.91
N PRO A 14 4.65 -10.65 -18.09
CA PRO A 14 3.74 -10.15 -17.10
C PRO A 14 2.50 -9.56 -17.79
N PRO A 15 1.30 -9.70 -17.20
CA PRO A 15 0.10 -9.04 -17.72
C PRO A 15 0.34 -7.53 -17.83
N SER A 16 -0.06 -6.96 -18.96
CA SER A 16 0.07 -5.52 -19.25
C SER A 16 -1.28 -4.84 -19.21
N VAL A 17 -1.32 -3.63 -18.67
CA VAL A 17 -2.50 -2.77 -18.78
C VAL A 17 -2.70 -2.38 -20.25
N PRO A 18 -3.91 -2.48 -20.81
CA PRO A 18 -4.19 -2.05 -22.18
C PRO A 18 -3.85 -0.57 -22.41
N ALA A 19 -3.31 -0.22 -23.58
CA ALA A 19 -2.88 1.14 -23.90
C ALA A 19 -3.98 2.20 -23.71
N TRP A 20 -5.23 1.87 -24.06
CA TRP A 20 -6.38 2.78 -23.91
C TRP A 20 -6.66 3.18 -22.45
N ALA A 21 -6.25 2.34 -21.48
CA ALA A 21 -6.46 2.59 -20.06
C ALA A 21 -5.32 3.42 -19.44
N ILE A 22 -4.17 3.53 -20.12
CA ILE A 22 -2.99 4.27 -19.67
C ILE A 22 -3.05 5.74 -20.12
N THR A 23 -3.61 6.00 -21.31
CA THR A 23 -3.64 7.33 -21.90
C THR A 23 -4.90 8.11 -21.52
N SER A 24 -4.74 9.31 -20.95
CA SER A 24 -5.83 10.28 -20.85
C SER A 24 -5.35 11.70 -21.10
N ALA A 25 -6.01 12.38 -22.03
CA ALA A 25 -6.06 13.84 -22.06
C ALA A 25 -7.31 14.27 -21.26
N GLY A 26 -7.13 15.10 -20.23
CA GLY A 26 -8.22 15.66 -19.42
C GLY A 26 -8.58 14.87 -18.15
N ALA A 27 -9.31 15.53 -17.25
CA ALA A 27 -9.80 14.96 -16.01
C ALA A 27 -10.94 13.95 -16.31
N PRO A 28 -10.76 12.65 -16.04
CA PRO A 28 -11.78 11.65 -16.30
C PRO A 28 -13.01 11.88 -15.39
N SER A 29 -14.19 11.48 -15.87
CA SER A 29 -15.34 11.31 -14.96
C SER A 29 -15.03 10.23 -13.92
N ASP A 30 -15.73 10.23 -12.78
CA ASP A 30 -15.57 9.18 -11.75
C ASP A 30 -15.77 7.78 -12.34
N GLY A 31 -16.73 7.63 -13.25
CA GLY A 31 -16.97 6.38 -13.97
C GLY A 31 -15.79 5.95 -14.84
N ASP A 32 -15.20 6.86 -15.61
CA ASP A 32 -14.03 6.59 -16.45
C ASP A 32 -12.79 6.25 -15.61
N ALA A 33 -12.61 6.97 -14.49
CA ALA A 33 -11.53 6.71 -13.54
C ALA A 33 -11.66 5.30 -12.95
N ALA A 34 -12.86 4.92 -12.51
CA ALA A 34 -13.14 3.58 -11.99
C ALA A 34 -12.95 2.48 -13.05
N PHE A 35 -13.37 2.73 -14.30
CA PHE A 35 -13.21 1.77 -15.39
C PHE A 35 -11.74 1.51 -15.72
N ARG A 36 -10.92 2.57 -15.80
CA ARG A 36 -9.48 2.46 -16.04
C ARG A 36 -8.73 1.86 -14.86
N ALA A 37 -9.08 2.24 -13.63
CA ALA A 37 -8.55 1.60 -12.43
C ALA A 37 -8.89 0.10 -12.42
N GLY A 38 -10.12 -0.27 -12.80
CA GLY A 38 -10.54 -1.66 -12.97
C GLY A 38 -9.69 -2.42 -13.99
N ALA A 39 -9.39 -1.82 -15.15
CA ALA A 39 -8.52 -2.42 -16.16
C ALA A 39 -7.08 -2.63 -15.63
N ALA A 40 -6.54 -1.66 -14.90
CA ALA A 40 -5.21 -1.76 -14.30
C ALA A 40 -5.15 -2.81 -13.19
N LEU A 41 -6.16 -2.84 -12.31
CA LEU A 41 -6.27 -3.82 -11.23
C LEU A 41 -6.50 -5.23 -11.77
N GLY A 42 -7.26 -5.40 -12.86
CA GLY A 42 -7.44 -6.68 -13.52
C GLY A 42 -6.12 -7.27 -14.04
N ALA A 43 -5.25 -6.44 -14.61
CA ALA A 43 -3.90 -6.88 -14.99
C ALA A 43 -3.04 -7.24 -13.77
N LEU A 44 -3.16 -6.51 -12.66
CA LEU A 44 -2.41 -6.78 -11.42
C LEU A 44 -2.93 -7.98 -10.62
N ASP A 45 -4.22 -8.28 -10.67
CA ASP A 45 -4.89 -9.24 -9.78
C ASP A 45 -4.26 -10.63 -9.84
N THR A 46 -3.94 -11.10 -11.05
CA THR A 46 -3.28 -12.40 -11.24
C THR A 46 -1.92 -12.44 -10.55
N LEU A 47 -1.11 -11.37 -10.67
CA LEU A 47 0.20 -11.29 -10.02
C LEU A 47 0.09 -11.12 -8.50
N ALA A 48 -0.90 -10.37 -8.02
CA ALA A 48 -1.13 -10.14 -6.61
C ALA A 48 -1.53 -11.42 -5.86
N ARG A 49 -2.35 -12.26 -6.51
CA ARG A 49 -2.74 -13.58 -6.01
C ARG A 49 -1.66 -14.64 -6.21
N ALA A 50 -0.87 -14.52 -7.27
CA ALA A 50 0.24 -15.42 -7.54
C ALA A 50 1.28 -15.31 -6.41
N GLN A 51 1.32 -16.31 -5.54
CA GLN A 51 2.33 -16.44 -4.48
C GLN A 51 3.68 -16.90 -5.06
N ALA A 52 4.12 -16.27 -6.14
CA ALA A 52 5.37 -16.58 -6.80
C ALA A 52 6.56 -16.31 -5.86
N ALA A 53 7.65 -17.07 -6.02
CA ALA A 53 8.84 -16.93 -5.19
C ALA A 53 9.41 -15.50 -5.16
N TRP A 54 9.24 -14.73 -6.24
CA TRP A 54 9.68 -13.35 -6.35
C TRP A 54 8.70 -12.31 -5.76
N ALA A 55 7.47 -12.70 -5.43
CA ALA A 55 6.39 -11.77 -5.08
C ALA A 55 6.72 -10.95 -3.81
N GLY A 56 7.41 -11.56 -2.85
CA GLY A 56 7.90 -10.86 -1.66
C GLY A 56 8.88 -9.73 -1.99
N ALA A 57 9.85 -9.98 -2.88
CA ALA A 57 10.81 -8.95 -3.31
C ALA A 57 10.13 -7.82 -4.10
N TRP A 58 9.14 -8.16 -4.93
CA TRP A 58 8.31 -7.17 -5.63
C TRP A 58 7.54 -6.26 -4.65
N ARG A 59 6.84 -6.81 -3.67
CA ARG A 59 6.13 -6.01 -2.65
C ARG A 59 7.06 -5.14 -1.81
N GLN A 60 8.28 -5.59 -1.50
CA GLN A 60 9.26 -4.76 -0.79
C GLN A 60 9.81 -3.62 -1.65
N ARG A 61 9.98 -3.81 -2.97
CA ARG A 61 10.32 -2.74 -3.91
C ARG A 61 9.20 -1.70 -4.02
N LEU A 62 7.95 -2.16 -4.01
CA LEU A 62 6.79 -1.29 -3.94
C LEU A 62 6.73 -0.49 -2.62
N ALA A 63 6.99 -1.16 -1.48
CA ALA A 63 7.03 -0.53 -0.16
C ALA A 63 8.06 0.61 -0.08
N VAL A 64 9.27 0.44 -0.62
CA VAL A 64 10.28 1.51 -0.58
C VAL A 64 9.90 2.71 -1.45
N ARG A 65 9.20 2.51 -2.57
CA ARG A 65 8.68 3.60 -3.41
C ARG A 65 7.60 4.40 -2.70
N CYS A 66 6.67 3.72 -2.02
CA CYS A 66 5.64 4.37 -1.21
C CYS A 66 6.25 5.12 -0.02
N ALA A 67 7.25 4.55 0.63
CA ALA A 67 7.97 5.21 1.73
C ALA A 67 8.71 6.47 1.26
N ALA A 68 9.41 6.43 0.12
CA ALA A 68 10.06 7.62 -0.45
C ALA A 68 9.04 8.72 -0.80
N SER A 69 7.90 8.34 -1.35
CA SER A 69 6.81 9.30 -1.62
C SER A 69 6.21 9.84 -0.31
N SER A 70 6.12 9.02 0.74
CA SER A 70 5.70 9.48 2.07
C SER A 70 6.68 10.51 2.66
N MET A 71 8.00 10.34 2.46
CA MET A 71 9.01 11.33 2.86
C MET A 71 8.82 12.65 2.12
N ARG A 72 8.58 12.59 0.80
CA ARG A 72 8.28 13.78 -0.01
C ARG A 72 7.02 14.49 0.46
N LEU A 73 5.94 13.76 0.78
CA LEU A 73 4.71 14.32 1.35
C LEU A 73 4.99 15.03 2.69
N ALA A 74 5.82 14.43 3.54
CA ALA A 74 6.24 15.00 4.81
C ALA A 74 7.25 16.15 4.68
N GLY A 75 7.58 16.61 3.46
CA GLY A 75 8.53 17.69 3.21
C GLY A 75 9.99 17.31 3.48
N ARG A 76 10.31 16.01 3.47
CA ARG A 76 11.65 15.49 3.75
C ARG A 76 12.36 14.98 2.49
N ALA A 77 13.69 14.95 2.54
CA ALA A 77 14.55 14.66 1.40
C ALA A 77 15.02 13.20 1.31
N GLU A 78 14.69 12.35 2.29
CA GLU A 78 15.13 10.95 2.27
C GLU A 78 14.55 10.18 1.07
N ASP A 79 15.44 9.70 0.21
CA ASP A 79 15.12 8.92 -0.97
C ASP A 79 15.11 7.40 -0.69
N ALA A 80 14.87 6.61 -1.73
CA ALA A 80 14.83 5.16 -1.62
C ALA A 80 16.18 4.52 -1.23
N ALA A 81 17.31 5.20 -1.42
CA ALA A 81 18.62 4.71 -0.97
C ALA A 81 18.78 4.97 0.54
N ALA A 82 18.54 6.21 0.97
CA ALA A 82 18.58 6.60 2.38
C ALA A 82 17.65 5.75 3.25
N LEU A 83 16.43 5.46 2.76
CA LEU A 83 15.47 4.60 3.47
C LEU A 83 15.96 3.14 3.62
N ARG A 84 16.64 2.62 2.60
CA ARG A 84 17.23 1.27 2.67
C ARG A 84 18.38 1.26 3.67
N ASP A 85 19.22 2.29 3.68
CA ASP A 85 20.35 2.39 4.60
C ASP A 85 19.88 2.49 6.04
N ALA A 86 18.89 3.36 6.31
CA ALA A 86 18.26 3.52 7.63
C ALA A 86 17.66 2.21 8.16
N TRP A 87 17.26 1.29 7.28
CA TRP A 87 16.67 0.01 7.70
C TRP A 87 17.66 -1.15 7.72
N HIS A 88 18.55 -1.25 6.74
CA HIS A 88 19.40 -2.41 6.50
C HIS A 88 20.82 -2.25 7.03
N LEU A 89 21.33 -1.03 7.14
CA LEU A 89 22.69 -0.75 7.63
C LEU A 89 22.73 -0.40 9.13
N ARG A 90 21.57 -0.39 9.81
CA ARG A 90 21.50 -0.15 11.25
C ARG A 90 21.96 -1.38 12.06
N PRO A 91 22.52 -1.19 13.26
CA PRO A 91 22.79 -2.29 14.19
C PRO A 91 21.53 -3.09 14.54
N LEU A 92 21.72 -4.36 14.90
CA LEU A 92 20.61 -5.22 15.32
C LEU A 92 19.91 -4.62 16.54
N ARG A 93 18.58 -4.45 16.47
CA ARG A 93 17.71 -3.80 17.49
C ARG A 93 17.89 -2.29 17.64
N ALA A 94 18.71 -1.63 16.82
CA ALA A 94 18.73 -0.17 16.79
C ALA A 94 17.42 0.37 16.22
N ASP A 95 17.02 1.54 16.72
CA ASP A 95 15.91 2.31 16.16
C ASP A 95 16.24 2.70 14.70
N PRO A 96 15.35 2.43 13.71
CA PRO A 96 15.46 2.99 12.37
C PRO A 96 15.58 4.52 12.28
N GLY A 97 15.18 5.22 13.34
CA GLY A 97 14.86 6.63 13.29
C GLY A 97 13.58 6.90 12.48
N PRO A 98 13.16 8.17 12.36
CA PRO A 98 11.87 8.54 11.78
C PRO A 98 11.67 8.07 10.33
N ALA A 99 12.66 8.24 9.45
CA ALA A 99 12.54 7.83 8.05
C ALA A 99 12.45 6.30 7.91
N GLY A 100 13.28 5.57 8.67
CA GLY A 100 13.20 4.12 8.70
C GLY A 100 11.92 3.59 9.36
N ALA A 101 11.32 4.32 10.30
CA ALA A 101 10.04 3.96 10.91
C ALA A 101 8.90 3.99 9.88
N VAL A 102 8.83 5.06 9.07
CA VAL A 102 7.88 5.15 7.95
C VAL A 102 8.12 4.04 6.93
N PHE A 103 9.37 3.74 6.56
CA PHE A 103 9.65 2.58 5.72
C PHE A 103 9.19 1.27 6.38
N GLY A 104 9.36 1.14 7.71
CA GLY A 104 8.86 0.02 8.51
C GLY A 104 7.35 -0.20 8.36
N ALA A 105 6.55 0.86 8.37
CA ALA A 105 5.10 0.79 8.18
C ALA A 105 4.72 0.18 6.82
N TRP A 106 5.34 0.65 5.73
CA TRP A 106 5.12 0.11 4.38
C TRP A 106 5.63 -1.32 4.22
N ARG A 107 6.77 -1.67 4.85
CA ARG A 107 7.28 -3.05 4.85
C ARG A 107 6.35 -4.00 5.57
N GLN A 108 5.74 -3.57 6.68
CA GLN A 108 4.78 -4.37 7.43
C GLN A 108 3.50 -4.59 6.62
N LEU A 109 3.00 -3.57 5.92
CA LEU A 109 1.87 -3.68 4.99
C LEU A 109 2.12 -4.78 3.95
N ALA A 110 3.27 -4.72 3.28
CA ALA A 110 3.70 -5.66 2.24
C ALA A 110 3.92 -7.12 2.70
N ARG A 111 3.97 -7.38 4.01
CA ARG A 111 4.34 -8.69 4.60
C ARG A 111 3.18 -9.40 5.29
N GLN A 112 2.19 -8.66 5.76
CA GLN A 112 1.11 -9.20 6.57
C GLN A 112 -0.17 -9.30 5.75
N PRO A 113 -1.06 -10.28 6.05
CA PRO A 113 -2.40 -10.31 5.47
C PRO A 113 -3.14 -8.98 5.68
N PRO A 114 -4.15 -8.63 4.87
CA PRO A 114 -4.84 -7.35 4.95
C PRO A 114 -5.83 -7.27 6.13
N ALA A 115 -5.39 -7.55 7.36
CA ALA A 115 -6.20 -7.44 8.57
C ALA A 115 -6.08 -6.04 9.21
N ALA A 116 -7.21 -5.40 9.49
CA ALA A 116 -7.29 -4.12 10.20
C ALA A 116 -7.68 -4.37 11.66
N THR A 117 -6.69 -4.56 12.54
CA THR A 117 -6.92 -4.72 13.98
C THR A 117 -6.43 -3.47 14.73
N PRO A 118 -7.06 -3.07 15.86
CA PRO A 118 -6.67 -1.86 16.57
C PRO A 118 -5.19 -1.85 16.96
N GLY A 119 -4.66 -2.97 17.45
CA GLY A 119 -3.24 -3.07 17.81
C GLY A 119 -2.27 -2.97 16.63
N ARG A 120 -2.68 -3.44 15.44
CA ARG A 120 -1.88 -3.25 14.22
C ARG A 120 -1.90 -1.80 13.79
N LEU A 121 -3.08 -1.19 13.73
CA LEU A 121 -3.24 0.20 13.31
C LEU A 121 -2.52 1.16 14.25
N GLY A 122 -2.63 0.95 15.57
CA GLY A 122 -1.87 1.71 16.57
C GLY A 122 -0.37 1.66 16.34
N LYS A 123 0.19 0.46 16.11
CA LYS A 123 1.62 0.31 15.79
C LYS A 123 2.04 1.05 14.51
N ILE A 124 1.18 1.03 13.48
CA ILE A 124 1.45 1.76 12.24
C ILE A 124 1.43 3.27 12.49
N LEU A 125 0.46 3.78 13.26
CA LEU A 125 0.41 5.18 13.65
C LEU A 125 1.67 5.60 14.43
N ASP A 126 2.11 4.79 15.40
CA ASP A 126 3.35 5.04 16.14
C ASP A 126 4.57 5.14 15.20
N GLN A 127 4.65 4.25 14.20
CA GLN A 127 5.72 4.29 13.18
C GLN A 127 5.65 5.53 12.27
N LEU A 128 4.47 6.10 12.09
CA LEU A 128 4.24 7.33 11.34
C LEU A 128 4.36 8.58 12.23
N GLY A 129 4.63 8.43 13.54
CA GLY A 129 4.70 9.55 14.48
C GLY A 129 3.33 10.16 14.81
N LEU A 130 2.25 9.40 14.63
CA LEU A 130 0.87 9.83 14.86
C LEU A 130 0.32 9.15 16.11
N HIS A 131 -0.58 9.83 16.82
CA HIS A 131 -1.23 9.28 18.02
C HIS A 131 -2.76 9.38 17.96
N TRP A 132 -3.45 8.24 18.00
CA TRP A 132 -4.91 8.15 18.03
C TRP A 132 -5.34 7.39 19.28
N ASP A 133 -6.50 7.75 19.84
CA ASP A 133 -7.06 6.99 20.93
C ASP A 133 -7.62 5.63 20.48
N GLY A 134 -7.79 4.72 21.43
CA GLY A 134 -8.24 3.36 21.14
C GLY A 134 -9.68 3.27 20.64
N ALA A 135 -10.53 4.24 20.95
CA ALA A 135 -11.92 4.25 20.50
C ALA A 135 -12.00 4.63 19.01
N ALA A 136 -11.29 5.69 18.61
CA ALA A 136 -11.16 6.10 17.21
C ALA A 136 -10.57 4.98 16.33
N LEU A 137 -9.59 4.23 16.86
CA LEU A 137 -9.04 3.07 16.18
C LEU A 137 -10.05 1.92 16.03
N ALA A 138 -10.88 1.66 17.04
CA ALA A 138 -11.93 0.64 16.97
C ALA A 138 -13.04 1.03 15.99
N ASP A 139 -13.43 2.31 15.96
CA ASP A 139 -14.39 2.84 15.00
C ASP A 139 -13.85 2.72 13.57
N LEU A 140 -12.57 3.05 13.35
CA LEU A 140 -11.91 2.90 12.06
C LEU A 140 -11.82 1.42 11.61
N CYS A 141 -11.57 0.49 12.52
CA CYS A 141 -11.67 -0.95 12.21
C CYS A 141 -13.08 -1.33 11.74
N THR A 142 -14.11 -0.85 12.44
CA THR A 142 -15.52 -1.07 12.08
C THR A 142 -15.85 -0.48 10.71
N GLN A 143 -15.32 0.69 10.40
CA GLN A 143 -15.42 1.34 9.09
C GLN A 143 -14.85 0.45 7.98
N ILE A 144 -13.62 -0.05 8.18
CA ILE A 144 -12.92 -0.90 7.22
C ILE A 144 -13.70 -2.20 6.98
N GLU A 145 -14.27 -2.80 8.02
CA GLU A 145 -15.13 -3.98 7.90
C GLU A 145 -16.39 -3.72 7.04
N LYS A 146 -17.04 -2.57 7.23
CA LYS A 146 -18.18 -2.14 6.41
C LYS A 146 -17.79 -1.99 4.94
N LEU A 147 -16.61 -1.42 4.67
CA LEU A 147 -16.09 -1.30 3.30
C LEU A 147 -15.85 -2.68 2.69
N GLY A 148 -15.39 -3.67 3.47
CA GLY A 148 -15.18 -5.05 3.02
C GLY A 148 -16.41 -5.68 2.33
N VAL A 149 -17.62 -5.34 2.76
CA VAL A 149 -18.91 -5.84 2.21
C VAL A 149 -19.64 -4.83 1.32
N SER A 150 -19.01 -3.71 1.01
CA SER A 150 -19.53 -2.66 0.13
C SER A 150 -19.88 -3.20 -1.27
N GLN A 151 -20.92 -2.61 -1.88
CA GLN A 151 -21.27 -2.85 -3.29
C GLN A 151 -20.54 -1.90 -4.25
N ARG A 152 -19.77 -0.93 -3.73
CA ARG A 152 -18.95 -0.04 -4.55
C ARG A 152 -17.73 -0.76 -5.09
N SER A 153 -17.14 -0.21 -6.15
CA SER A 153 -15.90 -0.72 -6.71
C SER A 153 -14.74 -0.54 -5.71
N ALA A 154 -13.80 -1.48 -5.73
CA ALA A 154 -12.65 -1.48 -4.82
C ALA A 154 -11.84 -0.16 -4.83
N PRO A 155 -11.60 0.51 -5.98
CA PRO A 155 -10.94 1.83 -6.00
C PRO A 155 -11.69 2.90 -5.21
N PHE A 156 -13.02 2.91 -5.25
CA PHE A 156 -13.81 3.90 -4.51
C PHE A 156 -13.83 3.63 -3.02
N ASP A 157 -13.85 2.36 -2.58
CA ASP A 157 -13.73 2.05 -1.16
C ASP A 157 -12.33 2.40 -0.62
N ALA A 158 -11.28 2.19 -1.41
CA ALA A 158 -9.92 2.63 -1.08
C ALA A 158 -9.79 4.17 -1.01
N ALA A 159 -10.42 4.89 -1.93
CA ALA A 159 -10.48 6.36 -1.87
C ALA A 159 -11.29 6.86 -0.68
N ALA A 160 -12.42 6.19 -0.35
CA ALA A 160 -13.29 6.57 0.75
C ALA A 160 -12.57 6.48 2.10
N ILE A 161 -11.85 5.40 2.38
CA ILE A 161 -11.10 5.26 3.64
C ILE A 161 -9.98 6.30 3.76
N ALA A 162 -9.29 6.62 2.66
CA ALA A 162 -8.25 7.65 2.67
C ALA A 162 -8.85 9.04 2.95
N ALA A 163 -9.94 9.38 2.26
CA ALA A 163 -10.63 10.66 2.42
C ALA A 163 -11.16 10.84 3.84
N GLU A 164 -11.70 9.78 4.43
CA GLU A 164 -12.18 9.80 5.79
C GLU A 164 -11.07 10.01 6.82
N VAL A 165 -9.94 9.32 6.68
CA VAL A 165 -8.78 9.51 7.56
C VAL A 165 -8.28 10.95 7.49
N VAL A 166 -8.18 11.52 6.29
CA VAL A 166 -7.78 12.92 6.09
C VAL A 166 -8.82 13.90 6.66
N ALA A 167 -10.12 13.59 6.54
CA ALA A 167 -11.19 14.40 7.12
C ALA A 167 -11.18 14.38 8.65
N MET A 168 -10.90 13.21 9.26
CA MET A 168 -10.73 13.07 10.71
C MET A 168 -9.45 13.77 11.19
N ARG A 169 -8.36 13.64 10.43
CA ARG A 169 -7.05 14.19 10.79
C ARG A 169 -6.21 14.51 9.52
N PRO A 170 -6.11 15.78 9.13
CA PRO A 170 -5.39 16.17 7.91
C PRO A 170 -3.90 15.80 7.89
N ASP A 171 -3.20 15.79 9.04
CA ASP A 171 -1.80 15.38 9.16
C ASP A 171 -1.59 13.86 9.04
N ALA A 172 -2.67 13.06 9.01
CA ALA A 172 -2.62 11.61 8.88
C ALA A 172 -2.70 11.11 7.42
N GLU A 173 -2.43 11.97 6.43
CA GLU A 173 -2.57 11.62 5.01
C GLU A 173 -1.76 10.36 4.62
N VAL A 174 -0.52 10.21 5.09
CA VAL A 174 0.29 9.00 4.85
C VAL A 174 -0.41 7.74 5.35
N PHE A 175 -1.09 7.82 6.50
CA PHE A 175 -1.87 6.72 7.06
C PHE A 175 -3.12 6.42 6.22
N GLY A 176 -3.77 7.46 5.68
CA GLY A 176 -4.88 7.32 4.74
C GLY A 176 -4.47 6.53 3.48
N TRP A 177 -3.33 6.86 2.88
CA TRP A 177 -2.79 6.11 1.74
C TRP A 177 -2.43 4.66 2.10
N TRP A 178 -1.85 4.45 3.29
CA TRP A 178 -1.54 3.11 3.79
C TRP A 178 -2.80 2.25 3.95
N LEU A 179 -3.89 2.84 4.44
CA LEU A 179 -5.18 2.18 4.58
C LEU A 179 -5.87 1.95 3.24
N ALA A 180 -5.71 2.86 2.27
CA ALA A 180 -6.23 2.66 0.92
C ALA A 180 -5.70 1.38 0.29
N ASP A 181 -4.38 1.14 0.36
CA ASP A 181 -3.76 -0.10 -0.13
C ASP A 181 -4.22 -1.34 0.67
N LEU A 182 -4.46 -1.21 1.98
CA LEU A 182 -5.00 -2.29 2.80
C LEU A 182 -6.44 -2.64 2.40
N VAL A 183 -7.33 -1.65 2.29
CA VAL A 183 -8.74 -1.83 1.90
C VAL A 183 -8.82 -2.36 0.48
N LEU A 184 -8.02 -1.85 -0.45
CA LEU A 184 -7.95 -2.37 -1.81
C LEU A 184 -7.64 -3.87 -1.82
N ALA A 185 -6.66 -4.31 -1.01
CA ALA A 185 -6.32 -5.71 -0.88
C ALA A 185 -7.43 -6.56 -0.24
N GLN A 186 -8.16 -6.02 0.75
CA GLN A 186 -9.33 -6.71 1.31
C GLN A 186 -10.44 -6.90 0.28
N ARG A 187 -10.80 -5.82 -0.43
CA ARG A 187 -11.86 -5.81 -1.45
C ARG A 187 -11.57 -6.75 -2.61
N LEU A 188 -10.30 -6.82 -3.00
CA LEU A 188 -9.85 -7.73 -4.05
C LEU A 188 -9.48 -9.12 -3.51
N GLY A 189 -9.56 -9.39 -2.20
CA GLY A 189 -9.21 -10.69 -1.63
C GLY A 189 -7.75 -11.09 -1.91
N TRP A 190 -6.83 -10.14 -1.93
CA TRP A 190 -5.40 -10.41 -2.09
C TRP A 190 -4.83 -10.97 -0.77
N PRO A 191 -3.94 -11.98 -0.84
CA PRO A 191 -3.38 -12.60 0.37
C PRO A 191 -2.51 -11.62 1.17
N GLN A 192 -1.88 -10.66 0.51
CA GLN A 192 -1.10 -9.59 1.11
C GLN A 192 -1.30 -8.29 0.31
N PRO A 193 -1.38 -7.12 0.96
CA PRO A 193 -1.46 -5.85 0.26
C PRO A 193 -0.26 -5.57 -0.65
N LEU A 194 -0.52 -4.82 -1.71
CA LEU A 194 0.51 -4.21 -2.56
C LEU A 194 0.59 -2.72 -2.23
N PRO A 195 1.76 -2.21 -1.79
CA PRO A 195 1.95 -0.77 -1.64
C PRO A 195 1.96 -0.09 -3.01
N LEU A 196 0.91 0.62 -3.41
CA LEU A 196 0.76 1.13 -4.78
C LEU A 196 0.47 2.62 -4.81
N LEU A 197 -0.53 3.05 -4.06
CA LEU A 197 -1.20 4.33 -4.30
C LEU A 197 -0.33 5.52 -3.90
N MET A 198 0.31 5.46 -2.73
CA MET A 198 1.20 6.53 -2.25
C MET A 198 2.34 6.84 -3.24
N ALA A 199 2.84 5.83 -3.96
CA ALA A 199 3.89 6.01 -4.95
C ALA A 199 3.46 6.77 -6.20
N GLN A 200 2.15 6.94 -6.43
CA GLN A 200 1.60 7.69 -7.57
C GLN A 200 1.21 9.13 -7.22
N GLY A 201 1.16 9.49 -5.93
CA GLY A 201 0.72 10.83 -5.48
C GLY A 201 1.60 12.00 -5.93
N PHE A 202 2.81 11.72 -6.42
CA PHE A 202 3.74 12.73 -6.94
C PHE A 202 4.34 12.38 -8.31
N GLY A 203 3.70 11.45 -9.01
CA GLY A 203 4.09 10.98 -10.35
C GLY A 203 3.63 11.89 -11.47
#